data_AF-A0AAP0L7S1-F1
#
_entry.id   AF-A0AAP0L7S1-F1
#
_cell.length_a   1.000
_cell.length_b   1.000
_cell.length_c   1.000
_cell.angle_alpha   90.00
_cell.angle_beta   90.00
_cell.angle_gamma   90.00
#
_symmetry.space_group_name_H-M   'P 1'
#
loop_
_entity.id
_entity.type
_entity.pdbx_description
1 polymer ?
#
loop_
_entity_poly.entity_id
_entity_poly.type
_entity_poly.pdbx_seq_one_letter_code
_entity_poly.pdbx_strand_id
1 'polypeptide(L)' 'MMKDKGGVWDEIVRENELCPTSLEEVGVWWFVAAIFSVTEPLLDSMNKSNEHGFLGFRNSTNSFISWIDKMKACKIVP' A
#
# COMPACT_ATOMS: atom_id res chain seq x y z
N MET A 1 -13.74 -2.03 10.25
CA MET A 1 -14.69 -1.69 9.15
C MET A 1 -14.72 -2.76 8.05
N MET A 2 -13.60 -3.43 7.74
CA MET A 2 -13.50 -4.38 6.62
C MET A 2 -13.75 -5.86 6.97
N LYS A 3 -14.26 -6.12 8.18
CA LYS A 3 -14.61 -7.48 8.60
C LYS A 3 -15.77 -8.00 7.76
N ASP A 4 -15.71 -9.27 7.37
CA ASP A 4 -16.76 -9.98 6.63
C ASP A 4 -17.02 -9.41 5.21
N LYS A 5 -16.05 -8.67 4.65
CA LYS A 5 -16.13 -8.10 3.28
C LYS A 5 -15.47 -8.99 2.21
N GLY A 6 -15.03 -10.20 2.56
CA GLY A 6 -14.43 -11.15 1.62
C GLY A 6 -15.29 -11.39 0.38
N GLY A 7 -16.59 -11.68 0.56
CA GLY A 7 -17.49 -11.92 -0.58
C GLY A 7 -17.67 -10.71 -1.52
N VAL A 8 -17.55 -9.48 -1.00
CA VAL A 8 -17.55 -8.27 -1.85
C VAL A 8 -16.26 -8.16 -2.64
N TRP A 9 -15.12 -8.52 -2.03
CA TRP A 9 -13.84 -8.57 -2.72
C TRP A 9 -13.83 -9.63 -3.83
N ASP A 10 -14.39 -10.81 -3.56
CA ASP A 10 -14.51 -11.89 -4.54
C ASP A 10 -15.33 -11.44 -5.77
N GLU A 11 -16.40 -10.66 -5.55
CA GLU A 11 -17.20 -10.07 -6.63
C GLU A 11 -16.37 -9.06 -7.44
N ILE A 12 -15.62 -8.16 -6.79
CA ILE A 12 -14.74 -7.20 -7.47
C ILE A 12 -13.68 -7.91 -8.31
N VAL A 13 -13.05 -8.94 -7.76
CA VAL A 13 -12.03 -9.74 -8.46
C VAL A 13 -12.62 -10.39 -9.71
N ARG A 14 -13.81 -10.99 -9.58
CA ARG A 14 -14.52 -11.63 -10.70
C ARG A 14 -14.90 -10.62 -11.79
N GLU A 15 -15.46 -9.47 -11.43
CA GLU A 15 -15.99 -8.50 -12.38
C GLU A 15 -14.91 -7.73 -13.14
N ASN A 16 -13.76 -7.50 -12.51
CA ASN A 16 -12.64 -6.75 -13.10
C ASN A 16 -11.52 -7.67 -13.63
N GLU A 17 -11.74 -8.98 -13.65
CA GLU A 17 -10.77 -9.99 -14.12
C GLU A 17 -9.38 -9.83 -13.44
N LEU A 18 -9.41 -9.64 -12.12
CA LEU A 18 -8.21 -9.42 -11.31
C LEU A 18 -7.51 -10.75 -10.98
N CYS A 19 -6.29 -10.64 -10.45
CA CYS A 19 -5.60 -11.79 -9.86
C CYS A 19 -6.44 -12.37 -8.70
N PRO A 20 -6.56 -13.70 -8.59
CA PRO A 20 -7.37 -14.34 -7.57
C PRO A 20 -6.69 -14.23 -6.20
N THR A 21 -7.07 -13.21 -5.45
CA THR A 21 -6.59 -12.97 -4.09
C THR A 21 -7.77 -12.91 -3.13
N SER A 22 -7.57 -13.33 -1.89
CA SER A 22 -8.52 -13.08 -0.80
C SER A 22 -8.34 -11.68 -0.22
N LEU A 23 -9.39 -11.14 0.42
CA LEU A 23 -9.33 -9.81 1.03
C LEU A 23 -8.31 -9.75 2.17
N GLU A 24 -8.13 -10.85 2.89
CA GLU A 24 -7.21 -10.97 4.02
C GLU A 24 -5.74 -10.97 3.58
N GLU A 25 -5.44 -11.44 2.38
CA GLU A 25 -4.09 -11.44 1.80
C GLU A 25 -3.65 -10.03 1.36
N VAL A 26 -4.55 -9.25 0.76
CA VAL A 26 -4.22 -7.92 0.20
C VAL A 26 -4.63 -6.76 1.10
N GLY A 27 -5.55 -6.98 2.04
CA GLY A 27 -6.11 -5.99 2.95
C GLY A 27 -5.59 -6.14 4.38
N VAL A 28 -4.43 -5.55 4.68
CA VAL A 28 -3.83 -5.60 6.03
C VAL A 28 -4.41 -4.52 6.95
N TRP A 29 -5.69 -4.66 7.32
CA TRP A 29 -6.46 -3.59 7.97
C TRP A 29 -5.95 -3.16 9.35
N TRP A 30 -5.45 -4.10 10.15
CA TRP A 30 -4.90 -3.79 11.47
C TRP A 30 -3.68 -2.87 11.35
N PHE A 31 -2.87 -3.05 10.30
CA PHE A 31 -1.67 -2.25 10.06
C PHE A 31 -2.04 -0.82 9.66
N VAL A 32 -3.00 -0.66 8.74
CA VAL A 32 -3.52 0.67 8.35
C VAL A 32 -4.09 1.40 9.57
N ALA A 33 -4.86 0.70 10.40
CA ALA A 33 -5.39 1.27 11.64
C ALA A 33 -4.29 1.71 12.60
N ALA A 34 -3.24 0.89 12.78
CA ALA A 34 -2.10 1.23 13.62
C ALA A 34 -1.35 2.48 13.11
N ILE A 35 -1.06 2.56 11.80
CA ILE A 35 -0.37 3.71 11.19
C ILE A 35 -1.20 4.99 11.32
N PHE A 36 -2.51 4.93 11.08
CA PHE A 36 -3.39 6.10 11.21
C PHE A 36 -3.74 6.48 12.65
N SER A 37 -3.46 5.60 13.62
CA SER A 37 -3.62 5.92 15.05
C SER A 37 -2.42 6.67 15.62
N VAL A 38 -1.32 6.78 14.87
CA VAL A 38 -0.15 7.56 15.27
C VAL A 38 -0.51 9.04 15.21
N THR A 39 -0.41 9.73 16.34
CA THR A 39 -0.79 11.15 16.48
C THR A 39 0.34 12.11 16.16
N GLU A 40 1.59 11.64 16.21
CA GLU A 40 2.78 12.46 16.00
C GLU A 40 3.57 12.01 14.76
N PRO A 41 4.16 12.91 13.98
CA PRO A 41 4.99 12.55 12.84
C PRO A 41 6.17 11.65 13.25
N LEU A 42 6.23 10.45 12.68
CA LEU A 42 7.39 9.55 12.83
C LEU A 42 8.42 9.86 11.74
N LEU A 43 9.23 10.88 11.98
CA LEU A 43 10.30 11.31 11.08
C LEU A 43 11.64 10.69 11.48
N ASP A 44 12.44 10.32 10.49
CA ASP A 44 13.82 9.89 10.65
C ASP A 44 14.80 10.91 10.00
N SER A 45 16.09 10.57 9.98
CA SER A 45 17.12 11.36 9.31
C SER A 45 17.91 10.49 8.34
N MET A 46 18.07 10.98 7.12
CA MET A 46 18.92 10.35 6.09
C MET A 46 20.38 10.80 6.13
N ASN A 47 20.79 11.62 7.10
CA ASN A 47 22.14 12.21 7.15
C ASN A 47 23.22 11.13 7.08
N LYS A 48 23.13 10.10 7.93
CA LYS A 48 24.12 9.01 7.95
C LYS A 48 24.24 8.34 6.58
N SER A 49 23.12 8.02 5.93
CA SER A 49 23.12 7.38 4.61
C SER A 49 23.72 8.28 3.53
N ASN A 50 23.38 9.57 3.54
CA ASN A 50 23.92 10.56 2.61
C ASN A 50 25.43 10.75 2.79
N GLU A 51 25.89 10.87 4.04
CA GLU A 51 27.31 10.99 4.41
C GLU A 51 28.13 9.75 3.99
N HIS A 52 27.49 8.58 3.93
CA HIS A 52 28.10 7.33 3.49
C HIS A 52 27.85 7.02 2.00
N GLY A 53 27.42 8.01 1.21
CA GLY A 53 27.36 7.94 -0.25
C GLY A 53 26.04 7.44 -0.84
N PHE A 54 25.00 7.19 -0.05
CA PHE A 54 23.67 6.87 -0.56
C PHE A 54 22.88 8.17 -0.80
N LEU A 55 22.84 8.63 -2.05
CA LEU A 55 22.21 9.90 -2.44
C LEU A 55 20.86 9.73 -3.15
N GLY A 56 20.34 8.50 -3.20
CA GLY A 56 19.07 8.20 -3.84
C GLY A 56 17.89 8.75 -3.06
N PHE A 57 16.98 9.45 -3.73
CA PHE A 57 15.74 9.92 -3.13
C PHE A 57 14.54 9.67 -4.06
N ARG A 58 13.34 9.84 -3.52
CA ARG A 58 12.07 9.83 -4.27
C ARG A 58 11.22 11.00 -3.81
N ASN A 59 10.43 11.54 -4.73
CA ASN A 59 9.29 12.36 -4.37
C ASN A 59 8.17 11.42 -3.90
N SER A 60 7.74 11.54 -2.64
CA SER A 60 6.78 10.61 -2.03
C SER A 60 5.42 10.61 -2.72
N THR A 61 4.93 11.76 -3.20
CA THR A 61 3.65 11.86 -3.93
C THR A 61 3.70 11.10 -5.26
N ASN A 62 4.76 11.33 -6.04
CA ASN A 62 4.94 10.63 -7.31
C ASN A 62 5.15 9.12 -7.08
N SER A 63 5.91 8.76 -6.04
CA SER A 63 6.12 7.36 -5.65
C SER A 63 4.80 6.69 -5.25
N PHE A 64 3.93 7.36 -4.51
CA PHE A 64 2.63 6.82 -4.11
C PHE A 64 1.75 6.50 -5.32
N ILE A 65 1.67 7.43 -6.28
CA ILE A 65 0.94 7.22 -7.54
C ILE A 65 1.54 6.04 -8.31
N SER A 66 2.88 5.97 -8.43
CA SER A 66 3.57 4.88 -9.11
C SER A 66 3.28 3.50 -8.50
N TRP A 67 3.14 3.41 -7.16
CA TRP A 67 2.77 2.15 -6.51
C TRP A 67 1.32 1.78 -6.76
N ILE A 68 0.39 2.74 -6.76
CA ILE A 68 -1.01 2.49 -7.15
C ILE A 68 -1.06 1.96 -8.59
N ASP A 69 -0.41 2.64 -9.52
CA ASP A 69 -0.37 2.25 -10.93
C ASP A 69 0.23 0.85 -11.12
N LYS A 70 1.26 0.51 -10.33
CA LYS A 70 1.83 -0.84 -10.34
C LYS A 70 0.84 -1.89 -9.86
N MET A 71 0.06 -1.63 -8.81
CA MET A 71 -0.96 -2.57 -8.33
C MET A 71 -2.06 -2.79 -9.37
N LYS A 72 -2.46 -1.73 -10.09
CA LYS A 72 -3.39 -1.81 -11.23
C LYS A 72 -2.81 -2.60 -12.40
N ALA A 73 -1.57 -2.30 -12.79
CA ALA A 73 -0.87 -3.01 -13.87
C ALA A 73 -0.70 -4.51 -13.57
N CYS A 74 -0.51 -4.86 -12.30
CA CYS A 74 -0.47 -6.25 -11.82
C CYS A 74 -1.87 -6.86 -11.60
N LYS A 75 -2.96 -6.15 -11.95
CA LYS A 75 -4.34 -6.58 -11.75
C LYS A 75 -4.67 -7.03 -10.32
N ILE A 76 -4.08 -6.38 -9.31
CA ILE A 76 -4.44 -6.64 -7.90
C ILE A 76 -5.67 -5.81 -7.50
N VAL A 77 -5.80 -4.62 -8.08
CA VAL A 77 -6.94 -3.72 -7.93
C VAL A 77 -7.36 -3.22 -9.32
N PRO A 78 -8.60 -2.76 -9.52
CA PRO A 78 -9.05 -2.14 -10.78
C PRO A 78 -8.29 -0.85 -11.13
#